data_AF-A0A2C0EHP0-F1
#
_entry.id   AF-A0A2C0EHP0-F1
#
_cell.length_a   1.000
_cell.length_b   1.000
_cell.length_c   1.000
_cell.angle_alpha   90.00
_cell.angle_beta   90.00
_cell.angle_gamma   90.00
#
_symmetry.space_group_name_H-M   'P 1'
#
loop_
_entity.id
_entity.type
_entity.pdbx_description
1 polymer ?
#
loop_
_entity_poly.entity_id
_entity_poly.type
_entity_poly.pdbx_seq_one_letter_code
_entity_poly.pdbx_strand_id
1 'polypeptide(L)'
;MEMNKKKHPLYQTWKNMRDRCYCKTNGNYKYYGAKGVTVDERWHDFDNFVYDIDNRMLNGHLLYNPDYHLDKDLKCGKIYSLENCVVLLQKENWEMAYRKQQKQIVAMNENVEIMFQSISEAGRNLSIPRNTIQYYLKNGKRHPTGYQFKYCC
;
A
#
# COMPACT_ATOMS: atom_id res chain seq x y z
N MET A 1 12.08 -8.23 37.27
CA MET A 1 13.16 -7.58 36.50
C MET A 1 12.51 -6.88 35.32
N GLU A 2 12.68 -5.57 35.20
CA GLU A 2 12.07 -4.80 34.11
C GLU A 2 12.78 -5.17 32.80
N MET A 3 12.03 -5.74 31.85
CA MET A 3 12.59 -6.14 30.56
C MET A 3 12.98 -4.88 29.78
N ASN A 4 14.22 -4.83 29.29
CA ASN A 4 14.64 -3.72 28.44
C ASN A 4 13.84 -3.76 27.12
N LYS A 5 12.83 -2.89 27.01
CA LYS A 5 11.93 -2.79 25.86
C LYS A 5 12.69 -2.75 24.53
N LYS A 6 13.86 -2.11 24.48
CA LYS A 6 14.69 -2.00 23.26
C LYS A 6 15.22 -3.35 22.74
N LYS A 7 15.24 -4.39 23.57
CA LYS A 7 15.64 -5.75 23.20
C LYS A 7 14.46 -6.62 22.73
N HIS A 8 13.22 -6.15 22.88
CA HIS A 8 12.05 -6.90 22.45
C HIS A 8 11.99 -6.97 20.91
N PRO A 9 11.69 -8.14 20.31
CA PRO A 9 11.66 -8.29 18.84
C PRO A 9 10.76 -7.27 18.13
N LEU A 10 9.63 -6.92 18.75
CA LEU A 10 8.67 -5.97 18.19
C LEU A 10 9.00 -4.49 18.43
N TYR A 11 10.05 -4.17 19.19
CA TYR A 11 10.38 -2.78 19.54
C TYR A 11 10.65 -1.93 18.31
N GLN A 12 11.39 -2.47 17.34
CA GLN A 12 11.71 -1.73 16.13
C GLN A 12 10.45 -1.50 15.26
N THR A 13 9.55 -2.46 15.21
CA THR A 13 8.25 -2.34 14.52
C THR A 13 7.42 -1.21 15.12
N TRP A 14 7.26 -1.21 16.45
CA TRP A 14 6.53 -0.17 17.18
C TRP A 14 7.19 1.21 17.02
N LYS A 15 8.51 1.30 17.18
CA LYS A 15 9.25 2.56 17.02
C LYS A 15 9.09 3.11 15.60
N ASN A 16 9.26 2.28 14.57
CA ASN A 16 9.10 2.68 13.18
C ASN A 16 7.67 3.13 12.86
N MET A 17 6.66 2.47 13.43
CA MET A 17 5.26 2.91 13.35
C MET A 17 5.09 4.33 13.90
N ARG A 18 5.58 4.60 15.12
CA ARG A 18 5.49 5.93 15.74
C ARG A 18 6.30 7.00 15.02
N ASP A 19 7.52 6.69 14.60
CA ASP A 19 8.38 7.64 13.91
C ASP A 19 7.75 8.12 12.59
N ARG A 20 7.12 7.21 11.83
CA ARG A 20 6.38 7.58 10.61
C ARG A 20 5.24 8.56 10.89
N CYS A 21 4.58 8.45 12.04
CA CYS A 21 3.43 9.29 12.37
C CYS A 21 3.83 10.64 12.99
N TYR A 22 4.90 10.68 13.81
CA TYR A 22 5.17 11.82 14.68
C TYR A 22 6.55 12.45 14.52
N CYS A 23 7.53 11.74 13.96
CA CYS A 23 8.89 12.24 13.81
C CYS A 23 9.05 12.99 12.49
N LYS A 24 9.01 14.33 12.52
CA LYS A 24 9.07 15.18 11.31
C LYS A 24 10.36 15.04 10.49
N THR A 25 11.46 14.62 11.11
CA THR A 25 12.74 14.37 10.43
C THR A 25 12.81 12.99 9.79
N ASN A 26 11.86 12.10 10.08
CA ASN A 26 11.77 10.81 9.42
C ASN A 26 11.36 11.01 7.94
N GLY A 27 12.11 10.44 6.99
CA GLY A 27 11.84 10.60 5.56
C GLY A 27 10.45 10.11 5.11
N ASN A 28 9.83 9.22 5.88
CA ASN A 28 8.47 8.73 5.62
C ASN A 28 7.38 9.61 6.21
N TYR A 29 7.69 10.57 7.09
CA TYR A 29 6.68 11.44 7.71
C TYR A 29 5.75 12.11 6.71
N LYS A 30 6.29 12.54 5.55
CA LYS A 30 5.54 13.16 4.45
C LYS A 30 4.42 12.27 3.87
N TYR A 31 4.54 10.95 3.98
CA TYR A 31 3.55 9.99 3.51
C TYR A 31 2.57 9.55 4.60
N TYR A 32 2.92 9.76 5.87
CA TYR A 32 2.18 9.30 7.04
C TYR A 32 1.72 10.49 7.87
N GLY A 33 2.50 10.94 8.86
CA GLY A 33 2.11 12.01 9.78
C GLY A 33 1.62 13.30 9.10
N ALA A 34 2.29 13.74 8.03
CA ALA A 34 1.89 14.92 7.26
C ALA A 34 0.52 14.76 6.55
N LYS A 35 0.06 13.52 6.34
CA LYS A 35 -1.26 13.18 5.76
C LYS A 35 -2.32 12.86 6.82
N GLY A 36 -2.00 13.08 8.10
CA GLY A 36 -2.90 12.81 9.22
C GLY A 36 -2.97 11.33 9.61
N VAL A 37 -1.94 10.54 9.33
CA VAL A 37 -1.84 9.19 9.89
C VAL A 37 -1.36 9.27 11.33
N THR A 38 -2.05 8.58 12.24
CA THR A 38 -1.74 8.57 13.67
C THR A 38 -1.66 7.15 14.23
N VAL A 39 -1.32 7.06 15.51
CA VAL A 39 -1.33 5.84 16.32
C VAL A 39 -2.33 6.04 17.45
N ASP A 40 -3.19 5.04 17.68
CA ASP A 40 -4.13 5.01 18.79
C ASP A 40 -3.41 5.21 20.13
N GLU A 41 -4.03 5.98 21.03
CA GLU A 41 -3.43 6.38 22.31
C GLU A 41 -2.95 5.17 23.12
N ARG A 42 -3.69 4.05 23.11
CA ARG A 42 -3.29 2.82 23.80
C ARG A 42 -1.95 2.29 23.31
N TRP A 43 -1.68 2.39 22.00
CA TRP A 43 -0.45 1.93 21.36
C TRP A 43 0.70 2.95 21.44
N HIS A 44 0.52 4.10 22.10
CA HIS A 44 1.65 4.96 22.47
C HIS A 44 2.48 4.37 23.61
N ASP A 45 1.89 3.44 24.37
CA ASP A 45 2.63 2.58 25.30
C ASP A 45 3.03 1.27 24.61
N PHE A 46 4.30 0.89 24.78
CA PHE A 46 4.86 -0.29 24.14
C PHE A 46 4.30 -1.60 24.70
N ASP A 47 4.03 -1.67 26.01
CA ASP A 47 3.59 -2.91 26.64
C ASP A 47 2.13 -3.21 26.24
N ASN A 48 1.30 -2.17 26.12
CA ASN A 48 -0.04 -2.28 25.56
C ASN A 48 -0.03 -2.75 24.10
N PHE A 49 0.90 -2.21 23.28
CA PHE A 49 1.07 -2.66 21.90
C PHE A 49 1.40 -4.15 21.84
N VAL A 50 2.41 -4.60 22.60
CA VAL A 50 2.80 -6.03 22.64
C VAL A 50 1.65 -6.90 23.17
N TYR A 51 0.97 -6.47 24.24
CA TYR A 51 -0.17 -7.19 24.79
C TYR A 51 -1.27 -7.41 23.75
N ASP A 52 -1.63 -6.37 22.99
CA ASP A 52 -2.67 -6.48 21.96
C ASP A 52 -2.22 -7.39 20.80
N ILE A 53 -0.94 -7.33 20.39
CA ILE A 53 -0.38 -8.22 19.36
C ILE A 53 -0.42 -9.69 19.83
N ASP A 54 0.01 -9.97 21.06
CA ASP A 54 0.14 -11.34 21.55
C ASP A 54 -1.21 -11.97 21.93
N ASN A 55 -2.16 -11.16 22.44
CA ASN A 55 -3.35 -11.69 23.10
C ASN A 55 -4.66 -11.36 22.40
N ARG A 56 -4.72 -10.32 21.56
CA ARG A 56 -5.98 -9.83 20.98
C ARG A 56 -6.02 -9.89 19.47
N MET A 57 -4.87 -9.75 18.81
CA MET A 57 -4.79 -9.82 17.36
C MET A 57 -4.69 -11.28 16.91
N LEU A 58 -5.71 -11.75 16.18
CA LEU A 58 -5.86 -13.16 15.75
C LEU A 58 -4.57 -13.76 15.15
N ASN A 59 -3.85 -12.99 14.34
CA ASN A 59 -2.61 -13.39 13.70
C ASN A 59 -1.40 -12.54 14.13
N GLY A 60 -1.47 -11.90 15.31
CA GLY A 60 -0.42 -11.02 15.82
C GLY A 60 0.92 -11.72 16.05
N HIS A 61 0.91 -12.99 16.45
CA HIS A 61 2.10 -13.83 16.62
C HIS A 61 2.97 -13.94 15.35
N LEU A 62 2.39 -13.73 14.15
CA LEU A 62 3.16 -13.73 12.90
C LEU A 62 4.08 -12.52 12.77
N LEU A 63 3.81 -11.42 13.48
CA LEU A 63 4.59 -10.19 13.41
C LEU A 63 6.03 -10.34 13.97
N TYR A 64 6.31 -11.43 14.67
CA TYR A 64 7.66 -11.78 15.12
C TYR A 64 8.53 -12.34 13.99
N ASN A 65 7.94 -12.74 12.86
CA ASN A 65 8.66 -13.14 11.67
C ASN A 65 8.89 -11.92 10.76
N PRO A 66 10.14 -11.66 10.30
CA PRO A 66 10.46 -10.51 9.46
C PRO A 66 9.74 -10.47 8.10
N ASP A 67 9.20 -11.60 7.64
CA ASP A 67 8.41 -11.68 6.41
C ASP A 67 7.01 -11.08 6.58
N TYR A 68 6.59 -10.76 7.81
CA TYR A 68 5.28 -10.21 8.11
C TYR A 68 5.34 -8.75 8.56
N HIS A 69 4.37 -7.96 8.12
CA HIS A 69 4.25 -6.53 8.42
C HIS A 69 2.92 -6.22 9.10
N LEU A 70 2.96 -5.25 10.02
CA LEU A 70 1.77 -4.60 10.55
C LEU A 70 1.27 -3.57 9.55
N ASP A 71 0.05 -3.76 9.05
CA ASP A 71 -0.57 -2.91 8.05
C ASP A 71 -1.90 -2.34 8.54
N LYS A 72 -2.18 -1.07 8.21
CA LYS A 72 -3.46 -0.39 8.53
C LYS A 72 -4.33 -0.16 7.28
N ASP A 73 -3.74 -0.31 6.10
CA ASP A 73 -4.28 0.16 4.83
C ASP A 73 -5.25 -0.84 4.19
N LEU A 74 -5.19 -2.11 4.60
CA LEU A 74 -6.18 -3.13 4.20
C LEU A 74 -7.59 -2.75 4.68
N LYS A 75 -7.72 -2.27 5.92
CA LYS A 75 -9.01 -1.83 6.50
C LYS A 75 -9.27 -0.33 6.29
N CYS A 76 -8.58 0.30 5.34
CA CYS A 76 -8.70 1.75 5.04
C CYS A 76 -8.42 2.68 6.24
N GLY A 77 -7.62 2.25 7.22
CA GLY A 77 -7.36 3.01 8.43
C GLY A 77 -6.30 4.10 8.28
N LYS A 78 -6.59 5.31 8.77
CA LYS A 78 -5.56 6.34 9.03
C LYS A 78 -4.93 6.21 10.43
N ILE A 79 -5.39 5.27 11.24
CA ILE A 79 -4.98 5.13 12.63
C ILE A 79 -4.39 3.72 12.82
N TYR A 80 -3.14 3.62 13.24
CA TYR A 80 -2.58 2.37 13.74
C TYR A 80 -3.25 2.01 15.07
N SER A 81 -4.01 0.91 15.08
CA SER A 81 -4.83 0.45 16.21
C SER A 81 -5.10 -1.04 16.06
N LEU A 82 -5.55 -1.71 17.12
CA LEU A 82 -5.95 -3.12 17.04
C LEU A 82 -7.07 -3.35 16.01
N GLU A 83 -8.00 -2.40 15.92
CA GLU A 83 -9.18 -2.47 15.07
C GLU A 83 -8.81 -2.30 13.59
N ASN A 84 -7.95 -1.33 13.28
CA ASN A 84 -7.59 -0.99 11.90
C ASN A 84 -6.39 -1.77 11.37
N CYS A 85 -5.58 -2.36 12.24
CA CYS A 85 -4.42 -3.11 11.80
C CYS A 85 -4.71 -4.59 11.56
N VAL A 86 -3.89 -5.16 10.68
CA VAL A 86 -3.76 -6.58 10.40
C VAL A 86 -2.27 -6.92 10.23
N VAL A 87 -1.90 -8.15 10.52
CA VAL A 87 -0.59 -8.68 10.13
C VAL A 87 -0.72 -9.32 8.77
N LEU A 88 0.14 -8.93 7.83
CA LEU A 88 0.13 -9.41 6.45
C LEU A 88 1.51 -9.88 6.06
N LEU A 89 1.59 -10.86 5.15
CA LEU A 89 2.85 -11.19 4.53
C LEU A 89 3.34 -9.96 3.74
N GLN A 90 4.62 -9.65 3.83
CA GLN A 90 5.23 -8.51 3.16
C GLN A 90 4.87 -8.53 1.67
N LYS A 91 4.98 -9.69 1.02
CA LYS A 91 4.60 -9.86 -0.39
C LYS A 91 3.16 -9.41 -0.67
N GLU A 92 2.20 -9.80 0.16
CA GLU A 92 0.79 -9.42 0.00
C GLU A 92 0.60 -7.92 0.16
N ASN A 93 1.22 -7.33 1.20
CA ASN A 93 1.14 -5.89 1.45
C ASN A 93 1.69 -5.09 0.25
N TRP A 94 2.83 -5.53 -0.30
CA TRP A 94 3.41 -4.96 -1.51
C TRP A 94 2.52 -5.13 -2.74
N GLU A 95 1.94 -6.32 -2.96
CA GLU A 95 1.03 -6.55 -4.07
C GLU A 95 -0.21 -5.66 -4.00
N MET A 96 -0.78 -5.47 -2.81
CA MET A 96 -1.91 -4.56 -2.60
C MET A 96 -1.55 -3.11 -2.91
N ALA A 97 -0.41 -2.64 -2.40
CA ALA A 97 0.08 -1.30 -2.69
C ALA A 97 0.37 -1.10 -4.19
N TYR A 98 0.90 -2.12 -4.87
CA TYR A 98 1.15 -2.09 -6.30
C TYR A 98 -0.16 -2.05 -7.11
N ARG A 99 -1.14 -2.91 -6.78
CA ARG A 99 -2.45 -2.92 -7.43
C ARG A 99 -3.18 -1.58 -7.27
N LYS A 100 -3.13 -0.94 -6.09
CA LYS A 100 -3.70 0.41 -5.86
C LYS A 100 -3.09 1.48 -6.76
N GLN A 101 -1.85 1.29 -7.24
CA GLN A 101 -1.17 2.23 -8.14
C GLN A 101 -1.38 1.90 -9.62
N GLN A 102 -1.80 0.68 -9.95
CA GLN A 102 -2.08 0.30 -11.33
C GLN A 102 -3.31 1.07 -11.82
N LYS A 103 -3.14 1.71 -12.98
CA LYS A 103 -4.23 2.36 -13.68
C LYS A 103 -4.65 1.47 -14.83
N GLN A 104 -5.86 0.92 -14.70
CA GLN A 104 -6.52 0.25 -15.81
C GLN A 104 -6.70 1.24 -16.96
N ILE A 105 -6.62 0.73 -18.18
CA ILE A 105 -6.87 1.53 -19.37
C ILE A 105 -7.86 0.81 -20.26
N VAL A 106 -8.60 1.60 -21.01
CA VAL A 106 -9.49 1.12 -22.05
C VAL A 106 -8.93 1.53 -23.41
N ALA A 107 -8.92 0.58 -24.35
CA ALA A 107 -8.69 0.82 -25.76
C ALA A 107 -10.01 0.64 -26.50
N MET A 108 -10.45 1.67 -27.21
CA MET A 108 -11.77 1.68 -27.85
C MET A 108 -11.72 2.24 -29.25
N ASN A 109 -12.57 1.71 -30.12
CA ASN A 109 -12.88 2.25 -31.44
C ASN A 109 -14.39 2.17 -31.66
N GLU A 110 -14.85 2.32 -32.91
CA GLU A 110 -16.29 2.35 -33.24
C GLU A 110 -17.03 1.02 -32.98
N ASN A 111 -16.30 -0.10 -32.88
CA ASN A 111 -16.89 -1.45 -32.81
C ASN A 111 -16.53 -2.20 -31.54
N VAL A 112 -15.44 -1.83 -30.85
CA VAL A 112 -14.93 -2.56 -29.69
C VAL A 112 -14.45 -1.64 -28.58
N GLU A 113 -14.62 -2.12 -27.34
CA GLU A 113 -14.08 -1.54 -26.12
C GLU A 113 -13.38 -2.65 -25.34
N ILE A 114 -12.07 -2.52 -25.13
CA ILE A 114 -11.23 -3.54 -24.49
C ILE A 114 -10.55 -2.93 -23.27
N MET A 115 -10.81 -3.51 -22.10
CA MET A 115 -10.17 -3.12 -20.85
C MET A 115 -8.88 -3.91 -20.62
N PHE A 116 -7.84 -3.23 -20.17
CA PHE A 116 -6.56 -3.81 -19.78
C PHE A 116 -6.19 -3.38 -18.36
N GLN A 117 -5.57 -4.28 -17.60
CA GLN A 117 -5.10 -4.00 -16.24
C GLN A 117 -3.92 -3.02 -16.22
N SER A 118 -3.21 -2.88 -17.35
CA SER A 118 -2.11 -1.92 -17.47
C SER A 118 -1.81 -1.53 -18.92
N ILE A 119 -1.06 -0.43 -19.07
CA ILE A 119 -0.49 0.00 -20.36
C ILE A 119 0.39 -1.10 -20.97
N SER A 120 1.17 -1.83 -20.16
CA SER A 120 2.02 -2.92 -20.66
C SER A 120 1.21 -4.09 -21.21
N GLU A 121 0.09 -4.41 -20.57
CA GLU A 121 -0.81 -5.47 -21.04
C GLU A 121 -1.48 -5.08 -22.35
N ALA A 122 -2.00 -3.86 -22.45
CA ALA A 122 -2.53 -3.35 -23.71
C ALA A 122 -1.48 -3.38 -24.82
N GLY A 123 -0.23 -3.01 -24.51
CA GLY A 123 0.84 -3.02 -25.49
C GLY A 123 1.18 -4.40 -26.03
N ARG A 124 1.16 -5.43 -25.17
CA ARG A 124 1.35 -6.83 -25.60
C ARG A 124 0.18 -7.34 -26.43
N ASN A 125 -1.06 -7.05 -26.02
CA ASN A 125 -2.26 -7.57 -26.69
C ASN A 125 -2.56 -6.87 -28.02
N LEU A 126 -2.25 -5.58 -28.12
CA LEU A 126 -2.50 -4.78 -29.34
C LEU A 126 -1.26 -4.66 -30.23
N SER A 127 -0.12 -5.21 -29.81
CA SER A 127 1.18 -5.05 -30.47
C SER A 127 1.58 -3.58 -30.67
N ILE A 128 1.27 -2.71 -29.70
CA ILE A 128 1.61 -1.28 -29.71
C ILE A 128 2.60 -1.01 -28.56
N PRO A 129 3.76 -0.39 -28.81
CA PRO A 129 4.74 -0.13 -27.75
C PRO A 129 4.13 0.67 -26.59
N ARG A 130 4.49 0.29 -25.34
CA ARG A 130 3.99 0.93 -24.10
C ARG A 130 4.11 2.46 -24.15
N ASN A 131 5.26 2.98 -24.59
CA ASN A 131 5.52 4.41 -24.67
C ASN A 131 4.62 5.11 -25.69
N THR A 132 4.28 4.42 -26.78
CA THR A 132 3.33 4.90 -27.78
C THR A 132 1.93 5.00 -27.16
N ILE A 133 1.44 3.95 -26.51
CA ILE A 133 0.14 4.00 -25.82
C ILE A 133 0.11 5.13 -24.78
N GLN A 134 1.18 5.31 -24.01
CA GLN A 134 1.29 6.39 -23.03
C GLN A 134 1.23 7.78 -23.68
N TYR A 135 1.87 7.96 -24.85
CA TYR A 135 1.75 9.19 -25.63
C TYR A 135 0.30 9.46 -26.06
N TYR A 136 -0.43 8.44 -26.56
CA TYR A 136 -1.82 8.62 -26.98
C TYR A 136 -2.79 8.81 -25.81
N LEU A 137 -2.57 8.15 -24.67
CA LEU A 137 -3.29 8.41 -23.41
C LEU A 137 -3.14 9.87 -22.97
N LYS A 138 -1.93 10.44 -23.08
CA LYS A 138 -1.65 11.82 -22.69
C LYS A 138 -2.29 12.84 -23.61
N ASN A 139 -2.26 12.59 -24.93
CA ASN A 139 -2.72 13.55 -25.93
C ASN A 139 -4.19 13.37 -26.33
N GLY A 140 -4.84 12.28 -25.92
CA GLY A 140 -6.25 11.98 -26.23
C GLY A 140 -6.53 11.69 -27.71
N LYS A 141 -5.50 11.59 -28.56
CA LYS A 141 -5.61 11.34 -30.01
C LYS A 141 -5.94 9.88 -30.29
N ARG A 142 -6.45 9.61 -31.50
CA ARG A 142 -6.63 8.26 -32.04
C ARG A 142 -5.30 7.76 -32.62
N HIS A 143 -4.90 6.55 -32.27
CA HIS A 143 -3.73 5.86 -32.83
C HIS A 143 -4.02 5.43 -34.28
N PRO A 144 -3.01 5.30 -35.17
CA PRO A 144 -3.19 4.82 -36.55
C PRO A 144 -3.92 3.47 -36.71
N THR A 145 -3.92 2.63 -35.67
CA THR A 145 -4.68 1.37 -35.64
C THR A 145 -6.19 1.57 -35.41
N GLY A 146 -6.65 2.81 -35.25
CA GLY A 146 -8.04 3.16 -35.00
C GLY A 146 -8.43 3.25 -33.51
N TYR A 147 -7.58 2.76 -32.60
CA TYR A 147 -7.86 2.81 -31.16
C TYR A 147 -7.63 4.20 -30.57
N GLN A 148 -8.54 4.62 -29.69
CA GLN A 148 -8.33 5.68 -28.71
C GLN A 148 -8.14 5.03 -27.33
N PHE A 149 -7.23 5.59 -26.54
CA PHE A 149 -6.92 5.08 -25.19
C PHE A 149 -7.38 6.06 -24.11
N LYS A 150 -7.95 5.54 -23.02
CA LYS A 150 -8.26 6.32 -21.81
C LYS A 150 -7.89 5.54 -20.55
N TYR A 151 -7.60 6.24 -19.46
CA TYR A 151 -7.57 5.62 -18.14
C TYR A 151 -9.00 5.33 -17.70
N CYS A 152 -9.23 4.17 -17.09
CA CYS A 152 -10.49 3.89 -16.42
C CYS A 152 -10.57 4.79 -15.18
N CYS A 153 -11.72 5.45 -14.99
CA CYS A 153 -12.03 6.29 -13.83
C CYS A 153 -12.45 5.42 -12.64
#